data_AF-A0A2M7U5H8-F1
#
_entry.id   AF-A0A2M7U5H8-F1
#
_cell.length_a   1.000
_cell.length_b   1.000
_cell.length_c   1.000
_cell.angle_alpha   90.00
_cell.angle_beta   90.00
_cell.angle_gamma   90.00
#
_symmetry.space_group_name_H-M   'P 1'
#
loop_
_entity.id
_entity.type
_entity.pdbx_description
1 polymer ?
#
loop_
_entity_poly.entity_id
_entity_poly.type
_entity_poly.pdbx_seq_one_letter_code
_entity_poly.pdbx_strand_id
1 'polypeptide(L)'
;MYGSGEVFSSAGIAFAGQFVGLYTQSLGEWSRPLILIAGFTTMFSTVLAVTDAFPRVLRRTTELVFPTVKTTITDDRLYWIWMIVVAGGGLILISWLSGSMTMMVDIATTLSFLTAPVLAFMNHRVITSSHVPLEAQPPRWLRYLSIAGITFLTGFGLLFLVWRFVI
;
A
#
# COMPACT_ATOMS: atom_id res chain seq x y z
N MET A 1 12.31 -15.66 17.53
CA MET A 1 11.14 -15.16 18.30
C MET A 1 11.67 -14.41 19.52
N TYR A 2 10.95 -13.43 20.09
CA TYR A 2 11.51 -12.65 21.20
C TYR A 2 11.95 -13.58 22.35
N GLY A 3 13.24 -13.51 22.73
CA GLY A 3 13.84 -14.38 23.75
C GLY A 3 14.28 -15.78 23.29
N SER A 4 14.11 -16.16 22.02
CA SER A 4 14.43 -17.52 21.53
C SER A 4 15.77 -17.65 20.80
N GLY A 5 16.54 -16.56 20.65
CA GLY A 5 17.81 -16.52 19.89
C GLY A 5 17.65 -16.61 18.36
N GLU A 6 16.52 -17.11 17.87
CA GLU A 6 16.18 -17.20 16.44
C GLU A 6 15.79 -15.84 15.84
N VAL A 7 16.48 -15.48 14.76
CA VAL A 7 16.21 -14.27 13.96
C VAL A 7 15.43 -14.65 12.71
N PHE A 8 14.52 -13.78 12.30
CA PHE A 8 13.81 -13.98 11.03
C PHE A 8 14.79 -13.98 9.85
N SER A 9 14.58 -14.90 8.93
CA SER A 9 15.31 -14.94 7.67
C SER A 9 15.05 -13.67 6.87
N SER A 10 16.09 -13.14 6.24
CA SER A 10 15.95 -12.07 5.26
C SER A 10 15.31 -12.55 3.95
N ALA A 11 15.22 -13.86 3.71
CA ALA A 11 14.58 -14.41 2.53
C ALA A 11 13.05 -14.56 2.73
N GLY A 12 12.25 -13.97 1.83
CA GLY A 12 10.79 -13.89 1.98
C GLY A 12 10.07 -15.24 2.13
N ILE A 13 10.52 -16.28 1.41
CA ILE A 13 9.92 -17.63 1.50
C ILE A 13 10.16 -18.24 2.88
N ALA A 14 11.40 -18.14 3.38
CA ALA A 14 11.76 -18.64 4.71
C ALA A 14 11.05 -17.84 5.81
N PHE A 15 10.98 -16.51 5.66
CA PHE A 15 10.22 -15.62 6.54
C PHE A 15 8.75 -16.04 6.67
N ALA A 16 8.08 -16.33 5.55
CA ALA A 16 6.67 -16.77 5.57
C ALA A 16 6.49 -18.07 6.36
N GLY A 17 7.40 -19.04 6.19
CA GLY A 17 7.40 -20.28 6.97
C GLY A 17 7.60 -20.03 8.47
N GLN A 18 8.55 -19.19 8.83
CA GLN A 18 8.81 -18.80 10.23
C GLN A 18 7.63 -18.03 10.84
N PHE A 19 6.97 -17.16 10.06
CA PHE A 19 5.78 -16.43 10.50
C PHE A 19 4.63 -17.38 10.80
N VAL A 20 4.32 -18.33 9.91
CA VAL A 20 3.29 -19.33 10.17
C VAL A 20 3.65 -20.16 11.40
N GLY A 21 4.90 -20.62 11.51
CA GLY A 21 5.38 -21.38 12.66
C GLY A 21 5.28 -20.62 13.99
N LEU A 22 5.52 -19.31 14.00
CA LEU A 22 5.35 -18.46 15.18
C LEU A 22 3.93 -18.51 15.73
N TYR A 23 2.94 -18.35 14.86
CA TYR A 23 1.55 -18.36 15.28
C TYR A 23 1.07 -19.77 15.60
N THR A 24 1.51 -20.81 14.88
CA THR A 24 1.10 -22.19 15.20
C THR A 24 1.70 -22.70 16.50
N GLN A 25 2.91 -22.29 16.86
CA GLN A 25 3.49 -22.61 18.18
C GLN A 25 2.69 -21.97 19.33
N SER A 26 2.15 -20.77 19.11
CA SER A 26 1.42 -20.04 20.15
C SER A 26 -0.07 -20.45 20.24
N LEU A 27 -0.70 -20.75 19.10
CA LEU A 27 -2.13 -21.03 18.99
C LEU A 27 -2.45 -22.51 18.84
N GLY A 28 -1.47 -23.34 18.50
CA GLY A 28 -1.61 -24.77 18.18
C GLY A 28 -1.69 -25.04 16.67
N GLU A 29 -1.30 -26.26 16.27
CA GLU A 29 -1.21 -26.66 14.86
C GLU A 29 -2.53 -26.61 14.08
N TRP A 30 -3.67 -26.71 14.77
CA TRP A 30 -5.00 -26.55 14.16
C TRP A 30 -5.20 -25.18 13.49
N SER A 31 -4.46 -24.15 13.94
CA SER A 31 -4.53 -22.79 13.39
C SER A 31 -3.80 -22.64 12.06
N ARG A 32 -2.91 -23.57 11.70
CA ARG A 32 -2.06 -23.52 10.51
C ARG A 32 -2.84 -23.29 9.20
N PRO A 33 -3.89 -24.06 8.87
CA PRO A 33 -4.67 -23.82 7.65
C PRO A 33 -5.36 -22.45 7.65
N LEU A 34 -5.83 -21.95 8.81
CA LEU A 34 -6.46 -20.63 8.90
C LEU A 34 -5.47 -19.51 8.60
N ILE A 35 -4.27 -19.58 9.17
CA ILE A 35 -3.20 -18.60 8.96
C ILE A 35 -2.78 -18.58 7.48
N LEU A 36 -2.61 -19.77 6.88
CA LEU A 36 -2.22 -19.88 5.47
C LEU A 36 -3.28 -19.30 4.53
N ILE A 37 -4.56 -19.61 4.76
CA ILE A 37 -5.66 -19.06 3.94
C ILE A 37 -5.73 -17.56 4.13
N ALA A 38 -5.74 -17.06 5.37
CA ALA A 38 -5.81 -15.61 5.64
C ALA A 38 -4.63 -14.85 5.01
N GLY A 39 -3.41 -15.36 5.18
CA GLY A 39 -2.20 -14.78 4.59
C GLY A 39 -2.23 -14.79 3.07
N PHE A 40 -2.58 -15.93 2.47
CA PHE A 40 -2.70 -16.06 1.01
C PHE A 40 -3.76 -15.10 0.44
N THR A 41 -4.99 -15.12 0.99
CA THR A 41 -6.07 -14.26 0.51
C THR A 41 -5.72 -12.78 0.65
N THR A 42 -5.07 -12.39 1.76
CA THR A 42 -4.62 -11.01 1.97
C THR A 42 -3.60 -10.61 0.90
N MET A 43 -2.52 -11.38 0.73
CA MET A 43 -1.48 -11.07 -0.26
C MET A 43 -2.03 -11.11 -1.70
N PHE A 44 -2.85 -12.11 -2.03
CA PHE A 44 -3.49 -12.21 -3.33
C PHE A 44 -4.39 -11.01 -3.64
N SER A 45 -5.18 -10.54 -2.66
CA SER A 45 -6.01 -9.35 -2.83
C SER A 45 -5.20 -8.09 -3.14
N THR A 46 -4.01 -7.94 -2.53
CA THR A 46 -3.13 -6.80 -2.80
C THR A 46 -2.54 -6.86 -4.20
N VAL A 47 -2.20 -8.06 -4.71
CA VAL A 47 -1.77 -8.24 -6.09
C VAL A 47 -2.89 -7.84 -7.04
N LEU A 48 -4.12 -8.30 -6.82
CA LEU A 48 -5.28 -7.91 -7.64
C LEU A 48 -5.53 -6.40 -7.63
N ALA A 49 -5.48 -5.76 -6.46
CA ALA A 49 -5.66 -4.32 -6.35
C ALA A 49 -4.60 -3.56 -7.18
N VAL A 50 -3.34 -3.99 -7.12
CA VAL A 50 -2.24 -3.38 -7.86
C VAL A 50 -2.32 -3.67 -9.36
N THR A 51 -2.65 -4.89 -9.78
CA THR A 51 -2.66 -5.25 -11.21
C THR A 51 -3.94 -4.84 -11.94
N ASP A 52 -5.05 -4.61 -11.25
CA ASP A 52 -6.32 -4.18 -11.85
C ASP A 52 -6.66 -2.72 -11.55
N ALA A 53 -6.71 -2.33 -10.28
CA ALA A 53 -7.20 -1.00 -9.90
C ALA A 53 -6.20 0.12 -10.27
N PHE A 54 -4.89 -0.10 -10.08
CA PHE A 54 -3.89 0.93 -10.41
C PHE A 54 -3.86 1.25 -11.90
N PRO A 55 -3.85 0.29 -12.85
CA PRO A 55 -3.93 0.62 -14.27
C PRO A 55 -5.16 1.43 -14.66
N ARG A 56 -6.32 1.17 -14.05
CA ARG A 56 -7.55 1.98 -14.26
C ARG A 56 -7.37 3.41 -13.77
N VAL A 57 -6.80 3.59 -12.57
CA VAL A 57 -6.52 4.92 -12.00
C VAL A 57 -5.47 5.65 -12.82
N LEU A 58 -4.36 5.00 -13.18
CA LEU A 58 -3.27 5.58 -13.96
C LEU A 58 -3.71 5.96 -15.36
N ARG A 59 -4.55 5.15 -16.01
CA ARG A 59 -5.21 5.50 -17.27
C ARG A 59 -5.96 6.83 -17.13
N ARG A 60 -6.86 6.92 -16.14
CA ARG A 60 -7.67 8.12 -15.94
C ARG A 60 -6.83 9.34 -15.59
N THR A 61 -5.82 9.18 -14.74
CA THR A 61 -4.88 10.24 -14.38
C THR A 61 -4.12 10.72 -15.63
N THR A 62 -3.67 9.81 -16.48
CA THR A 62 -2.96 10.14 -17.73
C THR A 62 -3.85 10.96 -18.67
N GLU A 63 -5.12 10.58 -18.84
CA GLU A 63 -6.08 11.35 -19.67
C GLU A 63 -6.32 12.76 -19.13
N LEU A 64 -6.35 12.92 -17.80
CA LEU A 64 -6.57 14.22 -17.17
C LEU A 64 -5.34 15.12 -17.26
N VAL A 65 -4.15 14.56 -17.11
CA VAL A 65 -2.88 15.31 -17.17
C VAL A 65 -2.45 15.59 -18.62
N PHE A 66 -2.71 14.66 -19.54
CA PHE A 66 -2.37 14.74 -20.96
C PHE A 66 -3.60 14.51 -21.85
N PRO A 67 -4.47 15.52 -22.02
CA PRO A 67 -5.74 15.37 -22.75
C PRO A 67 -5.58 14.92 -24.20
N THR A 68 -4.43 15.22 -24.83
CA THR A 68 -4.09 14.78 -26.20
C THR A 68 -4.02 13.26 -26.31
N VAL A 69 -3.59 12.55 -25.26
CA VAL A 69 -3.50 11.09 -25.24
C VAL A 69 -4.86 10.44 -25.50
N LYS A 70 -5.94 11.04 -24.98
CA LYS A 70 -7.31 10.55 -25.19
C LYS A 70 -7.72 10.52 -26.66
N THR A 71 -7.15 11.42 -27.48
CA THR A 71 -7.44 11.47 -28.92
C THR A 71 -6.54 10.55 -29.76
N THR A 72 -5.42 10.08 -29.19
CA THR A 72 -4.39 9.33 -29.91
C THR A 72 -4.39 7.83 -29.57
N ILE A 73 -4.74 7.48 -28.33
CA ILE A 73 -4.68 6.10 -27.80
C ILE A 73 -6.04 5.74 -27.23
N THR A 74 -6.51 4.52 -27.52
CA THR A 74 -7.76 4.01 -26.95
C THR A 74 -7.63 3.67 -25.47
N ASP A 75 -8.71 3.84 -24.72
CA ASP A 75 -8.78 3.58 -23.28
C ASP A 75 -8.30 2.16 -22.90
N ASP A 76 -8.65 1.15 -23.72
CA ASP A 76 -8.24 -0.24 -23.49
C ASP A 76 -6.74 -0.42 -23.67
N ARG A 77 -6.15 0.22 -24.69
CA ARG A 77 -4.72 0.13 -24.94
C ARG A 77 -3.92 0.82 -23.84
N LEU A 78 -4.40 1.97 -23.37
CA LEU A 78 -3.76 2.69 -22.26
C LEU A 78 -3.84 1.91 -20.95
N TYR A 79 -4.95 1.21 -20.70
CA TYR A 79 -5.07 0.27 -19.57
C TYR A 79 -4.04 -0.86 -19.65
N TRP A 80 -3.93 -1.55 -20.78
CA TRP A 80 -2.95 -2.64 -20.94
C TRP A 80 -1.51 -2.17 -20.82
N ILE A 81 -1.17 -0.98 -21.34
CA ILE A 81 0.15 -0.36 -21.15
C ILE A 81 0.42 -0.19 -19.65
N TRP A 82 -0.50 0.42 -18.91
CA TRP A 82 -0.30 0.61 -17.47
C TRP A 82 -0.27 -0.70 -16.69
N MET A 83 -1.04 -1.71 -17.08
CA MET A 83 -0.97 -3.04 -16.47
C MET A 83 0.41 -3.67 -16.66
N ILE A 84 0.97 -3.62 -17.88
CA ILE A 84 2.31 -4.14 -18.15
C ILE A 84 3.36 -3.35 -17.37
N VAL A 85 3.24 -2.02 -17.30
CA VAL A 85 4.14 -1.16 -16.53
C VAL A 85 4.11 -1.52 -15.05
N VAL A 86 2.93 -1.67 -14.46
CA VAL A 86 2.77 -1.99 -13.04
C VAL A 86 3.25 -3.41 -12.73
N ALA A 87 2.83 -4.41 -13.51
CA ALA A 87 3.25 -5.79 -13.32
C ALA A 87 4.76 -5.97 -13.55
N GLY A 88 5.28 -5.39 -14.64
CA GLY A 88 6.71 -5.41 -14.95
C GLY A 88 7.54 -4.68 -13.90
N GLY A 89 7.11 -3.49 -13.46
CA GLY A 89 7.75 -2.75 -12.37
C GLY A 89 7.77 -3.54 -11.06
N GLY A 90 6.66 -4.21 -10.72
CA GLY A 90 6.58 -5.11 -9.57
C GLY A 90 7.56 -6.27 -9.65
N LEU A 91 7.65 -6.95 -10.80
CA LEU A 91 8.59 -8.05 -11.01
C LEU A 91 10.05 -7.60 -10.95
N ILE A 92 10.36 -6.43 -11.51
CA ILE A 92 11.71 -5.82 -11.42
C ILE A 92 12.05 -5.55 -9.95
N LEU A 93 11.14 -4.91 -9.20
CA LEU A 93 11.33 -4.64 -7.78
C LEU A 93 11.55 -5.93 -6.99
N ILE A 94 10.74 -6.97 -7.23
CA ILE A 94 10.92 -8.28 -6.59
C ILE A 94 12.29 -8.86 -6.94
N SER A 95 12.71 -8.82 -8.21
CA SER A 95 14.01 -9.35 -8.61
C SER A 95 15.18 -8.66 -7.92
N TRP A 96 15.09 -7.35 -7.69
CA TRP A 96 16.15 -6.54 -7.06
C TRP A 96 16.10 -6.58 -5.52
N LEU A 97 14.92 -6.69 -4.92
CA LEU A 97 14.72 -6.62 -3.46
C LEU A 97 14.54 -7.98 -2.78
N SER A 98 14.40 -9.07 -3.53
CA SER A 98 14.17 -10.43 -3.00
C SER A 98 15.25 -10.94 -2.04
N GLY A 99 16.47 -10.39 -2.11
CA GLY A 99 17.58 -10.73 -1.22
C GLY A 99 17.44 -10.18 0.21
N SER A 100 16.54 -9.23 0.45
CA SER A 100 16.29 -8.66 1.78
C SER A 100 14.84 -8.24 1.97
N MET A 101 14.05 -9.12 2.60
CA MET A 101 12.68 -8.84 3.02
C MET A 101 12.61 -7.60 3.91
N THR A 102 13.60 -7.40 4.80
CA THR A 102 13.71 -6.21 5.64
C THR A 102 13.78 -4.94 4.79
N MET A 103 14.62 -4.93 3.75
CA MET A 103 14.71 -3.77 2.85
C MET A 103 13.38 -3.53 2.11
N MET A 104 12.72 -4.59 1.65
CA MET A 104 11.42 -4.47 0.98
C MET A 104 10.35 -3.84 1.90
N VAL A 105 10.27 -4.31 3.16
CA VAL A 105 9.35 -3.79 4.17
C VAL A 105 9.70 -2.35 4.54
N ASP A 106 10.98 -2.03 4.74
CA ASP A 106 11.44 -0.69 5.10
C ASP A 106 11.07 0.34 4.02
N ILE A 107 11.32 0.03 2.75
CA ILE A 107 10.97 0.89 1.62
C ILE A 107 9.46 1.08 1.55
N ALA A 108 8.68 -0.01 1.59
CA ALA A 108 7.23 0.03 1.50
C ALA A 108 6.61 0.85 2.65
N THR A 109 7.10 0.65 3.88
CA THR A 109 6.63 1.34 5.08
C THR A 109 6.98 2.83 5.01
N THR A 110 8.22 3.15 4.64
CA THR A 110 8.69 4.54 4.48
C THR A 110 7.83 5.28 3.45
N LEU A 111 7.63 4.69 2.27
CA LEU A 111 6.85 5.31 1.21
C LEU A 111 5.38 5.47 1.62
N SER A 112 4.82 4.48 2.32
CA SER A 112 3.44 4.54 2.82
C SER A 112 3.24 5.66 3.84
N PHE A 113 4.14 5.80 4.82
CA PHE A 113 4.04 6.87 5.82
C PHE A 113 4.26 8.27 5.22
N LEU A 114 5.13 8.39 4.23
CA LEU A 114 5.35 9.67 3.53
C LEU A 114 4.16 10.07 2.65
N THR A 115 3.53 9.10 1.99
CA THR A 115 2.42 9.37 1.05
C THR A 115 1.06 9.49 1.74
N ALA A 116 0.85 8.81 2.88
CA ALA A 116 -0.40 8.83 3.64
C ALA A 116 -0.95 10.24 3.96
N PRO A 117 -0.18 11.19 4.52
CA PRO A 117 -0.70 12.53 4.82
C PRO A 117 -1.08 13.31 3.56
N VAL A 118 -0.34 13.12 2.46
CA VAL A 118 -0.63 13.76 1.16
C VAL A 118 -1.96 13.25 0.61
N LEU A 119 -2.14 11.92 0.57
CA LEU A 119 -3.36 11.29 0.07
C LEU A 119 -4.58 11.63 0.95
N ALA A 120 -4.40 11.63 2.28
CA ALA A 120 -5.46 12.01 3.22
C ALA A 120 -5.89 13.46 3.03
N PHE A 121 -4.94 14.38 2.85
CA PHE A 121 -5.22 15.79 2.58
C PHE A 121 -5.95 15.98 1.23
N MET A 122 -5.49 15.32 0.17
CA MET A 122 -6.15 15.37 -1.14
C MET A 122 -7.59 14.88 -1.05
N ASN A 123 -7.83 13.75 -0.36
CA ASN A 123 -9.17 13.20 -0.18
C ASN A 123 -10.08 14.15 0.61
N HIS A 124 -9.58 14.72 1.71
CA HIS A 124 -10.30 15.71 2.50
C HIS A 124 -10.68 16.92 1.65
N ARG A 125 -9.74 17.48 0.90
CA ARG A 125 -9.97 18.66 0.06
C ARG A 125 -10.98 18.39 -1.05
N VAL A 126 -10.92 17.24 -1.71
CA VAL A 126 -11.83 16.87 -2.80
C VAL A 126 -13.27 16.73 -2.27
N ILE A 127 -13.46 15.98 -1.18
CA ILE A 127 -14.81 15.70 -0.66
C ILE A 127 -15.48 16.95 -0.06
N THR A 128 -14.71 17.94 0.38
CA THR A 128 -15.23 19.24 0.88
C THR A 128 -15.24 20.34 -0.17
N SER A 129 -14.87 20.05 -1.42
CA SER A 129 -14.79 21.06 -2.47
C SER A 129 -16.18 21.52 -2.94
N SER A 130 -16.22 22.68 -3.60
CA SER A 130 -17.44 23.22 -4.22
C SER A 130 -17.99 22.34 -5.36
N HIS A 131 -17.21 21.38 -5.86
CA HIS A 131 -17.62 20.48 -6.92
C HIS A 131 -18.44 19.27 -6.41
N VAL A 132 -18.48 19.05 -5.08
CA VAL A 132 -19.27 17.99 -4.45
C VAL A 132 -20.56 18.61 -3.88
N PRO A 133 -21.75 18.10 -4.24
CA PRO A 133 -23.02 18.58 -3.70
C PRO A 133 -23.02 18.55 -2.17
N LEU A 134 -23.56 19.59 -1.53
CA LEU A 134 -23.55 19.74 -0.07
C LEU A 134 -24.13 18.53 0.67
N GLU A 135 -25.12 17.88 0.08
CA GLU A 135 -25.78 16.67 0.60
C GLU A 135 -24.85 15.45 0.64
N ALA A 136 -23.87 15.39 -0.27
CA ALA A 136 -22.88 14.31 -0.35
C ALA A 136 -21.60 14.63 0.45
N GLN A 137 -21.47 15.84 0.99
CA GLN A 137 -20.31 16.21 1.79
C GLN A 137 -20.40 15.63 3.22
N PRO A 138 -19.26 15.26 3.83
CA PRO A 138 -19.26 14.69 5.17
C PRO A 138 -19.76 15.70 6.22
N PRO A 139 -20.44 15.22 7.28
CA PRO A 139 -20.87 16.06 8.39
C PRO A 139 -19.67 16.66 9.14
N ARG A 140 -19.90 17.74 9.88
CA ARG A 140 -18.82 18.53 10.54
C ARG A 140 -17.92 17.68 11.45
N TRP A 141 -18.48 16.74 12.21
CA TRP A 141 -17.69 15.87 13.10
C TRP A 141 -16.69 15.01 12.32
N LEU A 142 -17.09 14.50 11.16
CA LEU A 142 -16.24 13.65 10.32
C LEU A 142 -15.15 14.48 9.63
N ARG A 143 -15.41 15.76 9.34
CA ARG A 143 -14.38 16.70 8.89
C ARG A 143 -13.33 16.94 9.96
N TYR A 144 -13.73 17.16 11.20
CA TYR A 144 -12.77 17.29 12.32
C TYR A 144 -11.99 16.01 12.56
N LEU A 145 -12.64 14.84 12.50
CA LEU A 145 -11.94 13.56 12.58
C LEU A 145 -10.92 13.38 11.46
N SER A 146 -11.28 13.78 10.24
CA SER A 146 -10.36 13.73 9.10
C SER A 146 -9.17 14.67 9.27
N ILE A 147 -9.37 15.90 9.78
CA ILE A 147 -8.28 16.83 10.09
C ILE A 147 -7.38 16.25 11.18
N ALA A 148 -7.96 15.74 12.27
CA ALA A 148 -7.20 15.09 13.34
C ALA A 148 -6.37 13.90 12.82
N GLY A 149 -6.96 13.08 11.93
CA GLY A 149 -6.26 11.99 11.25
C GLY A 149 -5.11 12.47 10.37
N ILE A 150 -5.29 13.54 9.59
CA ILE A 150 -4.21 14.14 8.78
C ILE A 150 -3.08 14.65 9.67
N THR A 151 -3.40 15.36 10.75
CA THR A 151 -2.41 15.85 11.72
C THR A 151 -1.66 14.69 12.36
N PHE A 152 -2.37 13.62 12.77
CA PHE A 152 -1.77 12.42 13.33
C PHE A 152 -0.83 11.74 12.32
N LEU A 153 -1.28 11.48 11.08
CA LEU A 153 -0.45 10.87 10.03
C LEU A 153 0.79 11.70 9.71
N THR A 154 0.64 13.03 9.68
CA THR A 154 1.76 13.95 9.44
C THR A 154 2.76 13.91 10.58
N GLY A 155 2.29 14.01 11.83
CA GLY A 155 3.15 13.92 13.01
C GLY A 155 3.87 12.58 13.11
N PHE A 156 3.15 11.48 12.87
CA PHE A 156 3.71 10.14 12.88
C PHE A 156 4.75 9.93 11.77
N GLY A 157 4.47 10.43 10.56
CA GLY A 157 5.41 10.39 9.44
C GLY A 157 6.70 11.16 9.73
N LEU A 158 6.61 12.36 10.33
CA LEU A 158 7.77 13.15 10.74
C LEU A 158 8.57 12.45 11.85
N LEU A 159 7.89 11.91 12.87
CA LEU A 159 8.54 11.15 13.93
C LEU A 159 9.27 9.92 13.36
N PHE A 160 8.64 9.20 12.42
CA PHE A 160 9.27 8.08 11.74
C PHE A 160 10.53 8.49 10.98
N LEU A 161 10.51 9.61 10.26
CA LEU A 161 11.70 10.11 9.56
C LEU A 161 12.84 10.47 10.52
N VAL A 162 12.53 11.16 11.63
CA VAL A 162 13.52 11.49 12.66
C VAL A 162 14.10 10.20 13.24
N TRP A 163 13.25 9.25 13.62
CA TRP A 163 13.70 7.97 14.17
C TRP A 163 14.53 7.14 13.17
N ARG A 164 14.22 7.21 11.88
CA ARG A 164 14.89 6.39 10.86
C ARG A 164 16.24 6.97 10.40
N PHE A 165 16.39 8.29 10.39
CA PHE A 165 17.54 8.95 9.77
C PHE A 165 18.40 9.79 10.74
N VAL A 166 17.89 10.13 11.93
CA VAL A 166 18.60 10.99 12.89
C VAL A 166 19.02 10.22 14.14
N ILE A 167 18.18 9.30 14.61
CA ILE A 167 18.42 8.44 15.78
C ILE A 167 18.96 7.10 15.30
#